data_AF-A0A2U3CJ76-F1
#
_entry.id   AF-A0A2U3CJ76-F1
#
_cell.length_a   1.000
_cell.length_b   1.000
_cell.length_c   1.000
_cell.angle_alpha   90.00
_cell.angle_beta   90.00
_cell.angle_gamma   90.00
#
_symmetry.space_group_name_H-M   'P 1'
#
loop_
_entity.id
_entity.type
_entity.pdbx_description
1 polymer ?
#
loop_
_entity_poly.entity_id
_entity_poly.type
_entity_poly.pdbx_seq_one_letter_code
_entity_poly.pdbx_strand_id
1 'polypeptide(L)'
;MLQSSITSFEDEGISHSLKEVIKNNQYVAGYCASLLYVMNGLAECVVITESLHRKHKTLLTQMCLSEAIPIFTSTDDTNKYIPPEIEVLTVVMQK
;
A
#
# COMPACT_ATOMS: atom_id res chain seq x y z
N MET A 1 22.52 11.62 6.70
CA MET A 1 21.41 11.11 7.52
C MET A 1 20.26 10.85 6.56
N LEU A 2 19.89 9.58 6.32
CA LEU A 2 18.76 9.24 5.45
C LEU A 2 17.48 9.38 6.28
N GLN A 3 16.70 10.39 5.94
CA GLN A 3 15.44 10.72 6.60
C GLN A 3 14.38 9.73 6.10
N SER A 4 14.07 8.71 6.92
CA SER A 4 12.99 7.76 6.65
C SER A 4 11.65 8.45 6.90
N SER A 5 11.13 9.14 5.91
CA SER A 5 9.82 9.79 6.00
C SER A 5 8.72 8.74 5.80
N ILE A 6 8.26 8.13 6.89
CA ILE A 6 6.92 7.53 6.92
C ILE A 6 5.95 8.71 7.06
N THR A 7 5.49 9.21 5.93
CA THR A 7 4.48 10.27 5.90
C THR A 7 3.11 9.65 6.14
N SER A 8 2.56 9.84 7.35
CA SER A 8 1.13 9.68 7.57
C SER A 8 0.43 10.89 6.96
N PHE A 9 -0.32 10.69 5.89
CA PHE A 9 -1.05 11.76 5.21
C PHE A 9 -2.54 11.65 5.49
N GLU A 10 -3.10 12.70 6.09
CA GLU A 10 -4.54 13.01 6.08
C GLU A 10 -4.88 13.73 4.76
N ASP A 11 -4.66 13.11 3.61
CA ASP A 11 -4.91 13.75 2.30
C ASP A 11 -6.16 13.17 1.62
N GLU A 12 -7.20 14.01 1.48
CA GLU A 12 -8.44 13.70 0.75
C GLU A 12 -8.17 13.21 -0.69
N GLY A 13 -7.06 13.65 -1.31
CA GLY A 13 -6.65 13.25 -2.66
C GLY A 13 -6.24 11.78 -2.81
N ILE A 14 -5.62 11.19 -1.78
CA ILE A 14 -5.27 9.75 -1.78
C ILE A 14 -6.54 8.92 -1.62
N SER A 15 -7.48 9.38 -0.79
CA SER A 15 -8.76 8.69 -0.59
C SER A 15 -9.61 8.67 -1.88
N HIS A 16 -9.61 9.77 -2.65
CA HIS A 16 -10.27 9.81 -3.95
C HIS A 16 -9.58 8.88 -4.96
N SER A 17 -8.25 8.93 -5.05
CA SER A 17 -7.45 8.11 -5.97
C SER A 17 -7.56 6.61 -5.66
N LEU A 18 -7.51 6.23 -4.39
CA LEU A 18 -7.63 4.83 -3.95
C LEU A 18 -9.01 4.26 -4.27
N LYS A 19 -10.06 5.05 -4.08
CA LYS A 19 -11.43 4.64 -4.44
C LYS A 19 -11.56 4.34 -5.93
N GLU A 20 -10.94 5.15 -6.80
CA GLU A 20 -10.93 4.91 -8.24
C GLU A 20 -10.12 3.67 -8.62
N VAL A 21 -8.93 3.49 -8.04
CA VAL A 21 -8.09 2.30 -8.26
C VAL A 21 -8.83 1.02 -7.90
N ILE A 22 -9.51 1.00 -6.74
CA ILE A 22 -10.30 -0.15 -6.30
C ILE A 22 -11.48 -0.38 -7.25
N LYS A 23 -12.21 0.68 -7.62
CA LYS A 23 -13.34 0.59 -8.56
C LYS A 23 -12.91 0.04 -9.93
N ASN A 24 -11.71 0.39 -10.39
CA ASN A 24 -11.16 -0.03 -11.66
C ASN A 24 -10.41 -1.38 -11.60
N ASN A 25 -10.37 -2.05 -10.43
CA ASN A 25 -9.60 -3.27 -10.19
C ASN A 25 -8.11 -3.16 -10.56
N GLN A 26 -7.53 -1.97 -10.40
CA GLN A 26 -6.12 -1.67 -10.70
C GLN A 26 -5.22 -1.93 -9.49
N TYR A 27 -5.49 -3.02 -8.77
CA TYR A 27 -4.77 -3.36 -7.56
C TYR A 27 -4.60 -4.87 -7.39
N VAL A 28 -3.67 -5.22 -6.52
CA VAL A 28 -3.42 -6.57 -6.05
C VAL A 28 -3.59 -6.58 -4.55
N ALA A 29 -4.26 -7.59 -4.02
CA ALA A 29 -4.51 -7.74 -2.59
C ALA A 29 -3.66 -8.86 -1.99
N GLY A 30 -3.26 -8.67 -0.73
CA GLY A 30 -2.62 -9.68 0.10
C GLY A 30 -1.09 -9.57 0.14
N TYR A 31 -0.55 -9.87 1.32
CA TYR A 31 0.87 -9.68 1.66
C TYR A 31 1.85 -10.34 0.68
N CYS A 32 1.66 -11.63 0.36
CA CYS A 32 2.58 -12.35 -0.54
C CYS A 32 2.58 -11.78 -1.96
N ALA A 33 1.41 -11.37 -2.45
CA ALA A 33 1.27 -10.78 -3.77
C ALA A 33 1.90 -9.39 -3.81
N SER A 34 1.68 -8.56 -2.78
CA SER A 34 2.34 -7.27 -2.61
C SER A 34 3.87 -7.38 -2.62
N LEU A 35 4.43 -8.35 -1.90
CA LEU A 35 5.88 -8.60 -1.91
C LEU A 35 6.41 -8.92 -3.32
N LEU A 36 5.72 -9.81 -4.05
CA LEU A 36 6.10 -10.15 -5.42
C LEU A 36 6.10 -8.92 -6.33
N TYR A 37 5.06 -8.07 -6.24
CA TYR A 37 4.98 -6.87 -7.08
C TYR A 37 6.04 -5.83 -6.73
N VAL A 38 6.33 -5.64 -5.45
CA VAL A 38 7.42 -4.77 -4.97
C VAL A 38 8.77 -5.29 -5.49
N MET A 39 9.06 -6.58 -5.32
CA MET A 39 10.33 -7.19 -5.75
C MET A 39 10.56 -7.13 -7.26
N ASN A 40 9.49 -7.12 -8.07
CA ASN A 40 9.58 -7.03 -9.52
C ASN A 40 9.50 -5.58 -10.05
N GLY A 41 9.45 -4.58 -9.15
CA GLY A 41 9.30 -3.17 -9.55
C GLY A 41 7.99 -2.85 -10.27
N LEU A 42 6.94 -3.65 -10.03
CA LEU A 42 5.62 -3.51 -10.65
C LEU A 42 4.63 -2.73 -9.77
N ALA A 43 4.99 -2.48 -8.51
CA ALA A 43 4.19 -1.72 -7.58
C ALA A 43 4.44 -0.21 -7.74
N GLU A 44 3.36 0.55 -7.91
CA GLU A 44 3.39 2.01 -7.89
C GLU A 44 3.31 2.54 -6.46
N CYS A 45 2.45 1.93 -5.63
CA CYS A 45 2.42 2.18 -4.20
C CYS A 45 1.78 1.01 -3.43
N VAL A 46 1.99 1.00 -2.11
CA VAL A 46 1.49 -0.04 -1.21
C VAL A 46 0.69 0.59 -0.08
N VAL A 47 -0.55 0.16 0.09
CA VAL A 47 -1.42 0.50 1.23
C VAL A 47 -1.42 -0.67 2.21
N ILE A 48 -1.00 -0.40 3.45
CA ILE A 48 -0.94 -1.37 4.54
C ILE A 48 -2.05 -1.04 5.53
N THR A 49 -2.91 -2.01 5.82
CA THR A 49 -3.94 -1.83 6.84
C THR A 49 -3.42 -2.11 8.25
N GLU A 50 -4.17 -1.69 9.27
CA GLU A 50 -3.83 -1.94 10.67
C GLU A 50 -3.90 -3.42 11.07
N SER A 51 -4.70 -4.23 10.35
CA SER A 51 -4.85 -5.66 10.62
C SER A 51 -3.60 -6.47 10.24
N LEU A 52 -2.71 -5.93 9.40
CA LEU A 52 -1.50 -6.64 8.98
C LEU A 52 -0.59 -6.94 10.17
N HIS A 53 -0.24 -8.22 10.30
CA HIS A 53 0.68 -8.70 11.34
C HIS A 53 2.00 -7.91 11.37
N ARG A 54 2.44 -7.49 12.56
CA ARG A 54 3.59 -6.58 12.77
C ARG A 54 4.86 -7.00 12.03
N LYS A 55 5.20 -8.29 12.01
CA LYS A 55 6.39 -8.79 11.29
C LYS A 55 6.29 -8.59 9.78
N HIS A 56 5.11 -8.81 9.20
CA HIS A 56 4.84 -8.60 7.79
C HIS A 56 4.90 -7.12 7.44
N LYS A 57 4.33 -6.26 8.29
CA LYS A 57 4.40 -4.80 8.16
C LYS A 57 5.85 -4.32 8.11
N THR A 58 6.69 -4.74 9.07
CA THR A 58 8.11 -4.35 9.10
C THR A 58 8.86 -4.78 7.84
N LEU A 59 8.72 -6.04 7.42
CA LEU A 59 9.42 -6.56 6.24
C LEU A 59 8.96 -5.86 4.95
N LEU A 60 7.64 -5.72 4.74
CA LEU A 60 7.10 -5.05 3.56
C LEU A 60 7.52 -3.59 3.49
N THR A 61 7.49 -2.88 4.63
CA THR A 61 7.98 -1.50 4.71
C THR A 61 9.45 -1.40 4.33
N GLN A 62 10.31 -2.30 4.82
CA GLN A 62 11.73 -2.30 4.46
C GLN A 62 11.95 -2.54 2.96
N MET A 63 11.23 -3.48 2.37
CA MET A 63 11.33 -3.77 0.93
C MET A 63 10.88 -2.58 0.08
N CYS A 64 9.73 -1.97 0.40
CA CYS A 64 9.25 -0.81 -0.34
C CYS A 64 10.21 0.37 -0.21
N LEU A 65 10.82 0.60 0.96
CA LEU A 65 11.84 1.64 1.13
C LEU A 65 13.10 1.39 0.30
N SER A 66 13.53 0.12 0.17
CA SER A 66 14.68 -0.26 -0.67
C SER A 66 14.43 0.04 -2.15
N GLU A 67 13.20 -0.21 -2.61
CA GLU A 67 12.79 0.00 -4.01
C GLU A 67 12.24 1.42 -4.27
N ALA A 68 12.33 2.33 -3.29
CA ALA A 68 11.77 3.68 -3.35
C ALA A 68 10.26 3.73 -3.67
N ILE A 69 9.50 2.71 -3.25
CA ILE A 69 8.06 2.59 -3.46
C ILE A 69 7.31 3.28 -2.31
N PRO A 70 6.40 4.21 -2.60
CA PRO A 70 5.55 4.85 -1.60
C PRO A 70 4.72 3.83 -0.79
N ILE A 71 4.70 4.02 0.52
CA ILE A 71 3.90 3.21 1.45
C ILE A 71 2.90 4.13 2.14
N PHE A 72 1.65 3.68 2.22
CA PHE A 72 0.56 4.33 2.91
C PHE A 72 0.01 3.41 3.99
N THR A 73 -0.34 3.96 5.14
CA THR A 73 -1.10 3.23 6.15
C THR A 73 -2.58 3.57 6.00
N SER A 74 -3.44 2.56 5.99
CA SER A 74 -4.88 2.82 5.94
C SER A 74 -5.32 3.57 7.21
N THR A 75 -6.29 4.43 7.02
CA THR A 75 -6.97 5.26 8.01
C THR A 75 -8.46 4.93 7.96
N ASP A 76 -9.24 5.38 8.96
CA ASP A 76 -10.69 5.16 9.00
C ASP A 76 -11.40 5.58 7.70
N ASP A 77 -10.92 6.64 7.05
CA ASP A 77 -11.47 7.14 5.79
C ASP A 77 -11.15 6.28 4.56
N THR A 78 -10.03 5.56 4.56
CA THR A 78 -9.65 4.66 3.46
C THR A 78 -10.14 3.23 3.70
N ASN A 79 -10.28 2.82 4.96
CA ASN A 79 -10.81 1.53 5.37
C ASN A 79 -12.23 1.27 4.84
N LYS A 80 -13.04 2.31 4.62
CA LYS A 80 -14.40 2.16 4.04
C LYS A 80 -14.40 1.66 2.59
N TYR A 81 -13.27 1.77 1.89
CA TYR A 81 -13.14 1.34 0.49
C TYR A 81 -12.38 0.01 0.35
N ILE A 82 -11.60 -0.37 1.36
CA ILE A 82 -10.82 -1.60 1.36
C ILE A 82 -11.68 -2.71 1.98
N PRO A 83 -11.95 -3.81 1.26
CA PRO A 83 -12.60 -4.99 1.84
C PRO A 83 -11.92 -5.42 3.15
N PRO A 84 -12.68 -5.76 4.22
CA PRO A 84 -12.13 -5.99 5.56
C PRO A 84 -11.15 -7.18 5.64
N GLU A 85 -11.24 -8.12 4.71
CA GLU A 85 -10.31 -9.26 4.57
C GLU A 85 -8.95 -8.89 3.96
N ILE A 86 -8.81 -7.69 3.39
CA ILE A 86 -7.59 -7.25 2.72
C ILE A 86 -6.68 -6.56 3.72
N GLU A 87 -5.61 -7.25 4.10
CA GLU A 87 -4.59 -6.69 5.01
C GLU A 87 -3.62 -5.73 4.28
N VAL A 88 -3.41 -5.94 2.98
CA VAL A 88 -2.49 -5.17 2.14
C VAL A 88 -3.07 -5.01 0.75
N LEU A 89 -2.96 -3.81 0.20
CA LEU A 89 -3.34 -3.48 -1.16
C LEU A 89 -2.14 -2.86 -1.88
N THR A 90 -1.86 -3.31 -3.11
CA THR A 90 -0.78 -2.81 -3.94
C THR A 90 -1.35 -2.27 -5.24
N VAL A 91 -1.09 -1.00 -5.51
CA VAL A 91 -1.46 -0.37 -6.78
C VAL A 91 -0.39 -0.73 -7.81
N VAL A 92 -0.81 -1.16 -8.98
CA VAL A 92 0.09 -1.69 -10.01
C VAL A 92 0.33 -0.66 -11.11
N MET A 93 1.58 -0.52 -11.55
CA MET A 93 1.89 0.34 -12.69
C MET A 93 1.18 -0.20 -13.94
N GLN A 94 0.34 0.62 -14.56
CA GLN A 94 -0.10 0.36 -15.93
C GLN A 94 1.00 0.82 -16.89
N LYS A 95 1.51 -0.11 -17.70
CA LYS A 95 2.39 0.23 -18.83
C LYS A 95 1.60 0.82 -19.98
#